data_AF-A0A6B2CZB9-F1
#
_entry.id   AF-A0A6B2CZB9-F1
#
_cell.length_a   1.000
_cell.length_b   1.000
_cell.length_c   1.000
_cell.angle_alpha   90.00
_cell.angle_beta   90.00
_cell.angle_gamma   90.00
#
_symmetry.space_group_name_H-M   'P 1'
#
loop_
_entity.id
_entity.type
_entity.pdbx_description
1 polymer ?
#
loop_
_entity_poly.entity_id
_entity_poly.type
_entity_poly.pdbx_seq_one_letter_code
_entity_poly.pdbx_strand_id
1 'polypeptide(L)'
;MTTRAEFLKRLESWGVKLAKDVLELKEPVMEIPARTLTNTIWDEKARMLKLGPEKMHRRFLDMKEARRFMQTVLMLRLIVEAIREDVYPTIRDLYYNGKHTISFKDPLSRVHRENTWDEQSESNAVIEDIEVATNVLREEMGVSADVKGKIVGPIVVRSQGYELDASKFGETALSLPVNVDGLEI
;
A
#
# COMPACT_ATOMS: atom_id res chain seq x y z
N MET A 1 -15.52 -11.19 7.81
CA MET A 1 -14.54 -10.09 7.91
C MET A 1 -13.17 -10.71 7.74
N THR A 2 -12.46 -10.35 6.67
CA THR A 2 -11.09 -10.82 6.42
C THR A 2 -10.21 -10.30 7.55
N THR A 3 -9.46 -11.17 8.22
CA THR A 3 -8.68 -10.79 9.40
C THR A 3 -7.34 -10.17 8.98
N ARG A 4 -6.77 -9.28 9.80
CA ARG A 4 -5.43 -8.69 9.58
C ARG A 4 -4.35 -9.76 9.30
N ALA A 5 -4.49 -10.94 9.90
CA ALA A 5 -3.65 -12.11 9.65
C ALA A 5 -3.74 -12.64 8.20
N GLU A 6 -4.91 -12.59 7.58
CA GLU A 6 -5.10 -12.99 6.17
C GLU A 6 -4.46 -11.99 5.22
N PHE A 7 -4.57 -10.69 5.50
CA PHE A 7 -3.88 -9.65 4.73
C PHE A 7 -2.36 -9.78 4.84
N LEU A 8 -1.85 -9.97 6.06
CA LEU A 8 -0.44 -10.25 6.29
C LEU A 8 0.03 -11.46 5.47
N LYS A 9 -0.72 -12.56 5.49
CA LYS A 9 -0.41 -13.75 4.72
C LYS A 9 -0.39 -13.49 3.20
N ARG A 10 -1.28 -12.64 2.67
CA ARG A 10 -1.26 -12.24 1.25
C ARG A 10 0.02 -11.48 0.91
N LEU A 11 0.37 -10.47 1.70
CA LEU A 11 1.59 -9.68 1.52
C LEU A 11 2.85 -10.55 1.58
N GLU A 12 2.95 -11.41 2.61
CA GLU A 12 4.06 -12.35 2.76
C GLU A 12 4.13 -13.35 1.62
N SER A 13 2.98 -13.89 1.17
CA SER A 13 2.95 -14.84 0.05
C SER A 13 3.47 -14.22 -1.24
N TRP A 14 3.23 -12.92 -1.45
CA TRP A 14 3.75 -12.20 -2.61
C TRP A 14 5.28 -12.02 -2.51
N GLY A 15 5.79 -11.63 -1.34
CA GLY A 15 7.23 -11.56 -1.08
C GLY A 15 7.95 -12.92 -1.19
N VAL A 16 7.34 -14.00 -0.68
CA VAL A 16 7.89 -15.37 -0.75
C VAL A 16 8.00 -15.85 -2.20
N LYS A 17 7.05 -15.51 -3.08
CA LYS A 17 7.15 -15.84 -4.51
C LYS A 17 8.40 -15.19 -5.14
N LEU A 18 8.59 -13.90 -4.89
CA LEU A 18 9.76 -13.16 -5.39
C LEU A 18 11.07 -13.74 -4.83
N ALA A 19 11.11 -14.06 -3.53
CA ALA A 19 12.28 -14.67 -2.91
C ALA A 19 12.58 -16.06 -3.49
N LYS A 20 11.54 -16.85 -3.78
CA LYS A 20 11.69 -18.17 -4.40
C LYS A 20 12.32 -18.07 -5.78
N ASP A 21 11.90 -17.13 -6.61
CA ASP A 21 12.49 -16.93 -7.94
C ASP A 21 13.99 -16.63 -7.84
N VAL A 22 14.39 -15.75 -6.91
CA VAL A 22 15.81 -15.45 -6.64
C VAL A 22 16.59 -16.69 -6.19
N LEU A 23 16.04 -17.48 -5.26
CA LEU A 23 16.67 -18.70 -4.75
C LEU A 23 16.80 -19.79 -5.82
N GLU A 24 15.89 -19.82 -6.78
CA GLU A 24 15.95 -20.70 -7.97
C GLU A 24 16.84 -20.15 -9.09
N LEU A 25 17.56 -19.04 -8.85
CA LEU A 25 18.40 -18.35 -9.84
C LEU A 25 17.62 -17.91 -11.10
N LYS A 26 16.32 -17.63 -10.94
CA LYS A 26 15.47 -17.05 -11.96
C LYS A 26 15.34 -15.55 -11.71
N GLU A 27 15.18 -14.78 -12.78
CA GLU A 27 14.89 -13.37 -12.64
C GLU A 27 13.51 -13.20 -11.97
N PRO A 28 13.42 -12.54 -10.79
CA PRO A 28 12.14 -12.22 -10.20
C PRO A 28 11.49 -11.08 -10.99
N VAL A 29 10.21 -11.25 -11.32
CA VAL A 29 9.40 -10.26 -12.04
C VAL A 29 8.12 -10.00 -11.27
N MET A 30 7.85 -8.74 -10.93
CA MET A 30 6.57 -8.36 -10.34
C MET A 30 5.57 -8.07 -11.45
N GLU A 31 4.45 -8.79 -11.47
CA GLU A 31 3.30 -8.44 -12.29
C GLU A 31 2.34 -7.57 -11.50
N ILE A 32 2.07 -6.36 -11.98
CA ILE A 32 1.25 -5.37 -11.28
C ILE A 32 0.19 -4.86 -12.26
N PRO A 33 -1.11 -4.83 -11.91
CA PRO A 33 -2.13 -4.23 -12.76
C PRO A 33 -1.78 -2.78 -13.14
N ALA A 34 -1.88 -2.43 -14.43
CA ALA A 34 -1.52 -1.09 -14.89
C ALA A 34 -2.58 -0.08 -14.46
N ARG A 35 -2.17 0.98 -13.74
CA ARG A 35 -3.06 2.04 -13.23
C ARG A 35 -3.14 3.23 -14.19
N THR A 36 -3.23 2.94 -15.49
CA THR A 36 -3.30 3.94 -16.57
C THR A 36 -4.75 4.25 -16.92
N LEU A 37 -5.00 5.46 -17.45
CA LEU A 37 -6.33 5.84 -17.94
C LEU A 37 -6.81 4.90 -19.07
N THR A 38 -5.91 4.42 -19.91
CA THR A 38 -6.20 3.49 -21.01
C THR A 38 -6.62 2.10 -20.51
N ASN A 39 -6.16 1.70 -19.32
CA ASN A 39 -6.55 0.43 -18.69
C ASN A 39 -7.74 0.59 -17.73
N THR A 40 -8.46 1.71 -17.74
CA THR A 40 -9.62 1.89 -16.86
C THR A 40 -10.91 1.62 -17.63
N ILE A 41 -11.68 0.62 -17.21
CA ILE A 41 -12.88 0.15 -17.90
C ILE A 41 -14.12 0.41 -17.04
N TRP A 42 -15.19 0.89 -17.65
CA TRP A 42 -16.50 1.00 -16.98
C TRP A 42 -17.17 -0.38 -16.90
N ASP A 43 -17.46 -0.84 -15.69
CA ASP A 43 -18.27 -2.05 -15.46
C ASP A 43 -19.74 -1.64 -15.30
N GLU A 44 -20.56 -1.92 -16.31
CA GLU A 44 -21.98 -1.58 -16.32
C GLU A 44 -22.78 -2.28 -15.20
N LYS A 45 -22.38 -3.49 -14.82
CA LYS A 45 -23.09 -4.27 -13.79
C LYS A 45 -22.78 -3.73 -12.40
N ALA A 46 -21.50 -3.48 -12.13
CA ALA A 46 -21.04 -2.94 -10.86
C ALA A 46 -21.23 -1.40 -10.76
N ARG A 47 -21.55 -0.74 -11.89
CA ARG A 47 -21.68 0.71 -12.02
C ARG A 47 -20.46 1.46 -11.47
N MET A 48 -19.27 0.93 -11.74
CA MET A 48 -18.01 1.51 -11.26
C MET A 48 -16.89 1.29 -12.26
N LEU A 49 -15.87 2.13 -12.16
CA LEU A 49 -14.63 1.96 -12.91
C LEU A 49 -13.80 0.83 -12.29
N LYS A 50 -13.29 -0.05 -13.14
CA LYS A 50 -12.40 -1.16 -12.77
C LYS A 50 -11.12 -1.09 -13.59
N LEU A 51 -10.06 -1.64 -13.02
CA LEU A 51 -8.83 -1.89 -13.76
C LEU A 51 -9.08 -3.00 -14.78
N GLY A 52 -8.60 -2.76 -16.00
CA GLY A 52 -8.62 -3.70 -17.10
C GLY A 52 -7.50 -4.74 -17.00
N PRO A 53 -7.33 -5.57 -18.05
CA PRO A 53 -6.42 -6.71 -18.02
C PRO A 53 -4.95 -6.35 -18.20
N GLU A 54 -4.62 -5.11 -18.56
CA GLU A 54 -3.24 -4.69 -18.77
C GLU A 54 -2.45 -4.76 -17.47
N LYS A 55 -1.25 -5.34 -17.54
CA LYS A 55 -0.31 -5.43 -16.43
C LYS A 55 1.00 -4.78 -16.83
N MET A 56 1.58 -4.05 -15.90
CA MET A 56 2.98 -3.66 -15.96
C MET A 56 3.85 -4.75 -15.32
N HIS A 57 5.06 -4.88 -15.81
CA HIS A 57 6.06 -5.78 -15.24
C HIS A 57 7.16 -4.93 -14.62
N ARG A 58 7.62 -5.30 -13.42
CA ARG A 58 8.87 -4.77 -12.86
C ARG A 58 9.88 -5.89 -12.83
N ARG A 59 10.91 -5.76 -13.65
CA ARG A 59 12.00 -6.71 -13.82
C ARG A 59 13.17 -6.30 -12.96
N PHE A 60 13.73 -7.26 -12.24
CA PHE A 60 14.87 -6.99 -11.36
C PHE A 60 16.17 -6.72 -12.13
N LEU A 61 16.39 -7.37 -13.28
CA LEU A 61 17.62 -7.22 -14.06
C LEU A 61 17.52 -6.10 -15.12
N ASP A 62 16.38 -5.43 -15.25
CA ASP A 62 16.25 -4.25 -16.11
C ASP A 62 16.79 -3.01 -15.38
N MET A 63 17.78 -2.36 -15.98
CA MET A 63 18.43 -1.15 -15.45
C MET A 63 17.43 -0.03 -15.14
N LYS A 64 16.33 0.10 -15.89
CA LYS A 64 15.33 1.15 -15.67
C LYS A 64 14.36 0.82 -14.54
N GLU A 65 14.14 -0.47 -14.27
CA GLU A 65 13.12 -0.94 -13.33
C GLU A 65 13.73 -1.43 -12.01
N ALA A 66 15.02 -1.76 -11.97
CA ALA A 66 15.72 -2.29 -10.80
C ALA A 66 15.53 -1.40 -9.55
N ARG A 67 15.61 -0.06 -9.70
CA ARG A 67 15.34 0.88 -8.61
C ARG A 67 13.90 0.74 -8.11
N ARG A 68 12.91 0.75 -9.01
CA ARG A 68 11.48 0.61 -8.66
C ARG A 68 11.17 -0.75 -8.03
N PHE A 69 11.81 -1.81 -8.52
CA PHE A 69 11.70 -3.15 -7.94
C PHE A 69 12.20 -3.15 -6.48
N MET A 70 13.40 -2.63 -6.24
CA MET A 70 13.98 -2.53 -4.89
C MET A 70 13.09 -1.70 -3.96
N GLN A 71 12.62 -0.52 -4.40
CA GLN A 71 11.70 0.31 -3.62
C GLN A 71 10.43 -0.44 -3.23
N THR A 72 9.87 -1.24 -4.14
CA THR A 72 8.66 -2.03 -3.89
C THR A 72 8.89 -3.10 -2.84
N VAL A 73 10.00 -3.83 -2.92
CA VAL A 73 10.36 -4.83 -1.91
C VAL A 73 10.61 -4.17 -0.55
N LEU A 74 11.31 -3.02 -0.51
CA LEU A 74 11.59 -2.31 0.72
C LEU A 74 10.30 -1.81 1.39
N MET A 75 9.39 -1.19 0.62
CA MET A 75 8.11 -0.72 1.16
C MET A 75 7.25 -1.88 1.65
N LEU A 76 7.20 -2.99 0.89
CA LEU A 76 6.51 -4.21 1.30
C LEU A 76 7.04 -4.72 2.65
N ARG A 77 8.38 -4.74 2.82
CA ARG A 77 9.01 -5.14 4.08
C ARG A 77 8.56 -4.24 5.24
N LEU A 78 8.61 -2.91 5.07
CA LEU A 78 8.21 -1.97 6.12
C LEU A 78 6.75 -2.16 6.54
N ILE A 79 5.86 -2.37 5.57
CA ILE A 79 4.43 -2.63 5.84
C ILE A 79 4.26 -3.97 6.58
N VAL A 80 4.91 -5.03 6.13
CA VAL A 80 4.84 -6.36 6.77
C VAL A 80 5.38 -6.33 8.20
N GLU A 81 6.51 -5.65 8.44
CA GLU A 81 7.08 -5.46 9.78
C GLU A 81 6.11 -4.68 10.68
N ALA A 82 5.56 -3.56 10.20
CA ALA A 82 4.57 -2.78 10.96
C ALA A 82 3.31 -3.60 11.31
N ILE A 83 2.82 -4.43 10.39
CA ILE A 83 1.67 -5.30 10.65
C ILE A 83 2.00 -6.34 11.73
N ARG A 84 3.20 -6.94 11.69
CA ARG A 84 3.66 -7.94 12.68
C ARG A 84 3.86 -7.34 14.07
N GLU A 85 4.30 -6.10 14.15
CA GLU A 85 4.50 -5.36 15.40
C GLU A 85 3.21 -4.70 15.93
N ASP A 86 2.08 -4.89 15.24
CA ASP A 86 0.79 -4.24 15.52
C ASP A 86 0.87 -2.70 15.58
N VAL A 87 1.72 -2.12 14.73
CA VAL A 87 1.90 -0.67 14.58
C VAL A 87 1.07 -0.17 13.39
N TYR A 88 0.59 1.07 13.49
CA TYR A 88 -0.21 1.74 12.46
C TYR A 88 0.52 2.98 11.93
N PRO A 89 1.53 2.80 11.07
CA PRO A 89 2.36 3.90 10.58
C PRO A 89 1.57 4.80 9.63
N THR A 90 1.85 6.10 9.67
CA THR A 90 1.35 7.00 8.63
C THR A 90 2.15 6.82 7.33
N ILE A 91 1.60 7.32 6.22
CA ILE A 91 2.30 7.35 4.92
C ILE A 91 3.63 8.14 5.02
N ARG A 92 3.73 9.12 5.92
CA ARG A 92 4.97 9.86 6.18
C ARG A 92 5.97 9.05 6.99
N ASP A 93 5.51 8.29 7.98
CA ASP A 93 6.38 7.42 8.77
C ASP A 93 7.04 6.38 7.86
N LEU A 94 6.26 5.77 6.95
CA LEU A 94 6.80 4.84 5.94
C LEU A 94 7.84 5.51 5.03
N TYR A 95 7.57 6.74 4.58
CA TYR A 95 8.54 7.51 3.78
C TYR A 95 9.85 7.75 4.54
N TYR A 96 9.80 8.22 5.78
CA TYR A 96 11.02 8.50 6.54
C TYR A 96 11.76 7.22 6.93
N ASN A 97 11.05 6.17 7.33
CA ASN A 97 11.63 4.89 7.72
C ASN A 97 12.35 4.19 6.56
N GLY A 98 11.86 4.32 5.33
CA GLY A 98 12.53 3.73 4.18
C GLY A 98 13.50 4.66 3.44
N LYS A 99 13.56 5.95 3.80
CA LYS A 99 14.48 6.91 3.16
C LYS A 99 15.91 6.65 3.60
N HIS A 100 16.67 5.97 2.74
CA HIS A 100 18.09 5.72 2.94
C HIS A 100 18.90 6.31 1.80
N THR A 101 20.16 6.67 2.08
CA THR A 101 21.13 7.04 1.05
C THR A 101 22.09 5.88 0.83
N ILE A 102 21.97 5.23 -0.33
CA ILE A 102 22.86 4.18 -0.80
C ILE A 102 24.11 4.87 -1.36
N SER A 103 25.27 4.57 -0.78
CA SER A 103 26.56 5.05 -1.28
C SER A 103 27.36 3.89 -1.85
N PHE A 104 27.76 3.97 -3.11
CA PHE A 104 28.55 2.93 -3.77
C PHE A 104 29.71 3.52 -4.56
N LYS A 105 30.73 2.70 -4.83
CA LYS A 105 31.87 3.08 -5.66
C LYS A 105 31.74 2.43 -7.02
N ASP A 106 31.95 3.20 -8.08
CA ASP A 106 32.03 2.64 -9.43
C ASP A 106 33.41 1.98 -9.68
N PRO A 107 33.59 1.27 -10.81
CA PRO A 107 34.88 0.64 -11.16
C PRO A 107 36.05 1.64 -11.29
N LEU A 108 35.77 2.94 -11.39
CA LEU A 108 36.74 4.03 -11.45
C LEU A 108 36.97 4.68 -10.07
N SER A 109 36.49 4.04 -8.99
CA SER A 109 36.59 4.51 -7.60
C SER A 109 35.87 5.83 -7.30
N ARG A 110 34.93 6.28 -8.15
CA ARG A 110 34.09 7.45 -7.85
C ARG A 110 32.97 7.05 -6.91
N VAL A 111 32.68 7.92 -5.94
CA VAL A 111 31.60 7.69 -4.97
C VAL A 111 30.30 8.25 -5.54
N HIS A 112 29.32 7.37 -5.71
CA HIS A 112 27.95 7.72 -6.08
C HIS A 112 27.07 7.65 -4.85
N ARG A 113 26.09 8.55 -4.77
CA ARG A 113 25.09 8.58 -3.70
C ARG A 113 23.72 8.63 -4.33
N GLU A 114 22.87 7.73 -3.90
CA GLU A 114 21.54 7.56 -4.44
C GLU A 114 20.56 7.35 -3.29
N ASN A 115 19.47 8.11 -3.27
CA ASN A 115 18.44 7.90 -2.26
C ASN A 115 17.51 6.77 -2.71
N THR A 116 16.95 6.06 -1.74
CA THR A 116 15.86 5.10 -1.99
C THR A 116 14.69 5.79 -2.66
N TRP A 117 14.34 6.99 -2.22
CA TRP A 117 13.39 7.88 -2.88
C TRP A 117 13.74 9.32 -2.55
N ASP A 118 13.48 10.21 -3.50
CA ASP A 118 13.76 11.64 -3.35
C ASP A 118 12.52 12.37 -2.82
N GLU A 119 11.35 12.04 -3.37
CA GLU A 119 10.06 12.69 -3.07
C GLU A 119 9.05 11.72 -2.44
N GLN A 120 8.11 12.27 -1.66
CA GLN A 120 7.01 11.51 -1.07
C GLN A 120 6.13 10.85 -2.14
N SER A 121 5.91 11.54 -3.27
CA SER A 121 5.16 11.05 -4.44
C SER A 121 5.69 9.70 -4.93
N GLU A 122 7.00 9.49 -4.86
CA GLU A 122 7.66 8.27 -5.27
C GLU A 122 7.32 7.09 -4.36
N SER A 123 7.35 7.29 -3.04
CA SER A 123 6.96 6.28 -2.06
C SER A 123 5.46 5.99 -2.08
N ASN A 124 4.63 7.00 -2.31
CA ASN A 124 3.18 6.85 -2.42
C ASN A 124 2.81 5.97 -3.61
N ALA A 125 3.43 6.19 -4.77
CA ALA A 125 3.21 5.38 -5.96
C ALA A 125 3.53 3.90 -5.70
N VAL A 126 4.59 3.62 -4.93
CA VAL A 126 4.97 2.26 -4.55
C VAL A 126 3.94 1.60 -3.64
N ILE A 127 3.38 2.33 -2.65
CA ILE A 127 2.30 1.81 -1.80
C ILE A 127 1.10 1.41 -2.65
N GLU A 128 0.68 2.28 -3.57
CA GLU A 128 -0.44 2.01 -4.47
C GLU A 128 -0.18 0.81 -5.39
N ASP A 129 1.07 0.58 -5.80
CA ASP A 129 1.41 -0.60 -6.59
C ASP A 129 1.29 -1.89 -5.78
N ILE A 130 1.65 -1.85 -4.49
CA ILE A 130 1.45 -2.97 -3.56
C ILE A 130 -0.05 -3.24 -3.37
N GLU A 131 -0.88 -2.18 -3.26
CA GLU A 131 -2.33 -2.32 -3.15
C GLU A 131 -2.91 -3.12 -4.31
N VAL A 132 -2.61 -2.73 -5.55
CA VAL A 132 -3.15 -3.42 -6.73
C VAL A 132 -2.50 -4.78 -6.99
N ALA A 133 -1.22 -4.95 -6.64
CA ALA A 133 -0.53 -6.24 -6.81
C ALA A 133 -1.06 -7.31 -5.85
N THR A 134 -1.44 -6.91 -4.63
CA THR A 134 -1.87 -7.84 -3.57
C THR A 134 -3.38 -7.86 -3.36
N ASN A 135 -4.10 -6.90 -3.96
CA ASN A 135 -5.53 -6.67 -3.77
C ASN A 135 -5.89 -6.55 -2.28
N VAL A 136 -5.11 -5.69 -1.60
CA VAL A 136 -5.27 -5.30 -0.20
C VAL A 136 -5.21 -3.78 -0.15
N LEU A 137 -6.15 -3.13 0.52
CA LEU A 137 -6.17 -1.68 0.64
C LEU A 137 -5.16 -1.20 1.69
N ARG A 138 -4.58 0.00 1.55
CA ARG A 138 -3.65 0.56 2.55
C ARG A 138 -4.24 0.61 3.96
N GLU A 139 -5.53 0.86 4.10
CA GLU A 139 -6.25 0.87 5.37
C GLU A 139 -6.29 -0.53 5.99
N GLU A 140 -6.46 -1.57 5.17
CA GLU A 140 -6.39 -2.98 5.57
C GLU A 140 -4.95 -3.40 5.93
N MET A 141 -3.94 -2.81 5.27
CA MET A 141 -2.52 -2.96 5.62
C MET A 141 -2.15 -2.22 6.93
N GLY A 142 -3.08 -1.46 7.53
CA GLY A 142 -2.83 -0.71 8.76
C GLY A 142 -2.06 0.61 8.53
N VAL A 143 -1.96 1.08 7.28
CA VAL A 143 -1.38 2.39 6.99
C VAL A 143 -2.38 3.46 7.39
N SER A 144 -2.00 4.28 8.36
CA SER A 144 -2.84 5.33 8.89
C SER A 144 -2.87 6.56 7.97
N ALA A 145 -4.04 7.20 7.88
CA ALA A 145 -4.26 8.42 7.13
C ALA A 145 -4.98 9.46 8.00
N ASP A 146 -4.82 10.74 7.68
CA ASP A 146 -5.55 11.81 8.36
C ASP A 146 -7.06 11.65 8.15
N VAL A 147 -7.80 11.49 9.25
CA VAL A 147 -9.27 11.47 9.22
C VAL A 147 -9.78 12.86 8.86
N LYS A 148 -10.38 12.97 7.67
CA LYS A 148 -11.06 14.21 7.21
C LYS A 148 -12.57 14.04 7.08
N GLY A 149 -13.06 12.80 7.03
CA GLY A 149 -14.48 12.49 6.90
C GLY A 149 -15.25 12.69 8.20
N LYS A 150 -16.36 13.42 8.13
CA LYS A 150 -17.30 13.63 9.23
C LYS A 150 -18.73 13.34 8.77
N ILE A 151 -19.54 12.79 9.64
CA ILE A 151 -20.94 12.42 9.37
C ILE A 151 -21.87 13.13 10.35
N VAL A 152 -22.97 13.66 9.82
CA VAL A 152 -24.12 14.17 10.58
C VAL A 152 -25.38 13.63 9.92
N GLY A 153 -26.34 13.16 10.72
CA GLY A 153 -27.63 12.70 10.21
C GLY A 153 -28.22 11.56 11.04
N PRO A 154 -29.41 11.06 10.65
CA PRO A 154 -30.09 9.95 11.32
C PRO A 154 -29.43 8.62 10.98
N ILE A 155 -28.18 8.44 11.41
CA ILE A 155 -27.40 7.22 11.24
C ILE A 155 -26.77 6.83 12.58
N VAL A 156 -26.94 5.57 12.94
CA VAL A 156 -26.29 4.95 14.09
C VAL A 156 -25.24 4.00 13.53
N VAL A 157 -24.02 4.09 14.03
CA VAL A 157 -22.90 3.26 13.59
C VAL A 157 -22.35 2.54 14.80
N ARG A 158 -22.07 1.24 14.69
CA ARG A 158 -21.37 0.48 15.73
C ARG A 158 -19.88 0.38 15.41
N SER A 159 -19.04 0.73 16.39
CA SER A 159 -17.58 0.62 16.30
C SER A 159 -17.05 -0.07 17.56
N GLN A 160 -16.35 -1.20 17.41
CA GLN A 160 -15.75 -1.95 18.52
C GLN A 160 -16.74 -2.23 19.68
N GLY A 161 -18.02 -2.51 19.35
CA GLY A 161 -19.08 -2.77 20.32
C GLY A 161 -19.78 -1.53 20.89
N TYR A 162 -19.35 -0.32 20.54
CA TYR A 162 -20.00 0.93 20.93
C TYR A 162 -20.93 1.45 19.84
N GLU A 163 -22.16 1.77 20.19
CA GLU A 163 -23.11 2.44 19.29
C GLU A 163 -22.93 3.95 19.33
N LEU A 164 -22.74 4.54 18.15
CA LEU A 164 -22.48 5.96 17.92
C LEU A 164 -23.61 6.53 17.07
N ASP A 165 -24.44 7.36 17.69
CA ASP A 165 -25.56 8.03 17.02
C ASP A 165 -25.12 9.39 16.47
N ALA A 166 -24.94 9.48 15.16
CA ALA A 166 -24.47 10.69 14.48
C ALA A 166 -25.49 11.84 14.49
N SER A 167 -26.73 11.62 14.97
CA SER A 167 -27.74 12.67 15.11
C SER A 167 -27.61 13.48 16.41
N LYS A 168 -26.83 12.96 17.39
CA LYS A 168 -26.72 13.51 18.75
C LYS A 168 -25.46 14.33 19.01
N PHE A 169 -24.74 14.75 17.97
CA PHE A 169 -23.47 15.47 18.08
C PHE A 169 -23.59 17.01 18.14
N GLY A 170 -24.80 17.57 18.13
CA GLY A 170 -25.02 19.02 18.25
C GLY A 170 -24.40 19.81 17.11
N GLU A 171 -23.56 20.81 17.42
CA GLU A 171 -22.79 21.58 16.42
C GLU A 171 -21.60 20.81 15.82
N THR A 172 -21.25 19.67 16.41
CA THR A 172 -20.16 18.81 15.95
C THR A 172 -20.68 17.67 15.09
N ALA A 173 -19.79 16.78 14.68
CA ALA A 173 -20.10 15.66 13.81
C ALA A 173 -19.32 14.43 14.25
N LEU A 174 -19.83 13.25 13.92
CA LEU A 174 -19.13 11.99 14.14
C LEU A 174 -17.95 11.90 13.16
N SER A 175 -16.72 11.89 13.68
CA SER A 175 -15.51 11.65 12.88
C SER A 175 -15.37 10.16 12.56
N LEU A 176 -15.14 9.82 11.30
CA LEU A 176 -14.95 8.43 10.88
C LEU A 176 -13.57 7.91 11.31
N PRO A 177 -13.42 6.64 11.72
CA PRO A 177 -12.11 6.03 11.87
C PRO A 177 -11.41 5.93 10.50
N VAL A 178 -10.08 5.72 10.53
CA VAL A 178 -9.28 5.54 9.30
C VAL A 178 -9.77 4.35 8.48
N ASN A 179 -10.05 3.23 9.15
CA ASN A 179 -10.64 2.06 8.51
C ASN A 179 -12.16 2.06 8.76
N VAL A 180 -12.92 2.36 7.71
CA VAL A 180 -14.40 2.40 7.75
C VAL A 180 -15.04 1.03 7.59
N ASP A 181 -14.34 0.02 7.07
CA ASP A 181 -14.88 -1.32 6.87
C ASP A 181 -15.09 -2.07 8.20
N GLY A 182 -14.47 -1.58 9.29
CA GLY A 182 -14.72 -2.03 10.65
C GLY A 182 -15.97 -1.46 11.31
N LEU A 183 -16.70 -0.58 10.62
CA LEU A 183 -17.96 -0.01 11.10
C LEU A 183 -19.15 -0.88 10.69
N GLU A 184 -20.10 -1.07 11.60
CA GLU A 184 -21.40 -1.69 11.30
C GLU A 184 -22.48 -0.59 11.31
N ILE A 185 -23.50 -0.73 10.45
CA ILE A 185 -24.67 0.17 10.37
C ILE A 185 -25.92 -0.61 10.76
#